data_AF-A0A3D4PLC5-F1
#
_entry.id   AF-A0A3D4PLC5-F1
#
_cell.length_a   1.000
_cell.length_b   1.000
_cell.length_c   1.000
_cell.angle_alpha   90.00
_cell.angle_beta   90.00
_cell.angle_gamma   90.00
#
_symmetry.space_group_name_H-M   'P 1'
#
loop_
_entity.id
_entity.type
_entity.pdbx_description
1 polymer ?
#
loop_
_entity_poly.entity_id
_entity_poly.type
_entity_poly.pdbx_seq_one_letter_code
_entity_poly.pdbx_strand_id
1 'polypeptide(L)'
;NFACHPILGTPRTAGNTADMTGYASAVIEDNLSPGTIALFVQGCAGDINPILYKDVNVPRHAEHLGNRLGLSTLKAIRQIECTTTNDFSMLHKTLKLPRADHTSRIASLQAEQDRLVQALTGTSLNLKTFVPLLVKYKLSEKYPSYYSHGYLHDQLIGRDDWERLDAENRKNLEAYIRNIHTMEELTRVKTNVNLLKRHQAKSEALNATTVDAEILGLRVGEFTLVTFPGELTVQIGLDIKQNAP
;
A
#
# COMPACT_ATOMS: atom_id res chain seq x y z
N ASN A 1 16.29 14.23 -4.70
CA ASN A 1 14.96 13.90 -4.13
C ASN A 1 14.79 12.37 -4.11
N PHE A 2 13.87 11.85 -3.31
CA PHE A 2 13.48 10.43 -3.34
C PHE A 2 11.96 10.33 -3.14
N ALA A 3 11.28 9.56 -4.00
CA ALA A 3 9.83 9.43 -3.96
C ALA A 3 9.42 8.17 -3.19
N CYS A 4 8.98 8.33 -1.94
CA CYS A 4 8.42 7.25 -1.13
C CYS A 4 7.66 7.85 0.06
N HIS A 5 6.49 7.31 0.44
CA HIS A 5 5.79 7.75 1.64
C HIS A 5 6.61 7.47 2.92
N PRO A 6 6.87 8.46 3.79
CA PRO A 6 7.51 8.25 5.09
C PRO A 6 6.50 7.73 6.11
N ILE A 7 6.08 6.46 5.96
CA ILE A 7 5.03 5.82 6.77
C ILE A 7 5.44 4.47 7.36
N LEU A 8 6.75 4.17 7.40
CA LEU A 8 7.24 2.91 7.96
C LEU A 8 7.34 2.99 9.49
N GLY A 9 7.80 4.11 10.03
CA GLY A 9 7.90 4.37 11.47
C GLY A 9 9.14 3.76 12.13
N THR A 10 9.13 3.72 13.46
CA THR A 10 10.21 3.15 14.29
C THR A 10 9.66 2.00 15.14
N PRO A 11 10.47 0.98 15.52
CA PRO A 11 9.99 -0.13 16.35
C PRO A 11 9.56 0.33 17.74
N ARG A 12 9.98 1.54 18.16
CA ARG A 12 9.51 2.15 19.40
C ARG A 12 8.04 2.53 19.22
N THR A 13 7.17 1.78 19.88
CA THR A 13 5.70 1.80 19.79
C THR A 13 5.00 3.13 20.10
N ALA A 14 5.72 4.23 20.37
CA ALA A 14 5.14 5.55 20.63
C ALA A 14 6.11 6.74 20.34
N GLY A 15 7.20 6.54 19.60
CA GLY A 15 8.18 7.60 19.36
C GLY A 15 7.80 8.50 18.20
N ASN A 16 7.88 9.83 18.37
CA ASN A 16 7.93 10.76 17.24
C ASN A 16 9.15 10.41 16.39
N THR A 17 8.95 10.27 15.08
CA THR A 17 10.01 9.93 14.13
C THR A 17 9.83 10.73 12.85
N ALA A 18 10.95 11.14 12.27
CA ALA A 18 11.01 11.68 10.92
C ALA A 18 11.14 10.57 9.85
N ASP A 19 10.90 9.30 10.24
CA ASP A 19 10.88 8.13 9.35
C ASP A 19 12.20 7.96 8.56
N MET A 20 12.15 7.30 7.41
CA MET A 20 13.33 6.99 6.60
C MET A 20 14.12 8.23 6.21
N THR A 21 13.46 9.36 5.97
CA THR A 21 14.12 10.60 5.56
C THR A 21 14.90 11.21 6.71
N GLY A 22 14.38 11.16 7.94
CA GLY A 22 15.12 11.56 9.13
C GLY A 22 16.38 10.72 9.37
N TYR A 23 16.27 9.40 9.27
CA TYR A 23 17.44 8.51 9.36
C TYR A 23 18.45 8.76 8.24
N ALA A 24 17.97 8.98 7.01
CA ALA A 24 18.84 9.31 5.88
C ALA A 24 19.57 10.65 6.08
N SER A 25 18.87 11.67 6.58
CA SER A 25 19.46 12.97 6.92
C SER A 25 20.56 12.82 7.96
N ALA A 26 20.30 12.10 9.07
CA ALA A 26 21.29 11.85 10.10
C ALA A 26 22.55 11.18 9.54
N VAL A 27 22.40 10.13 8.73
CA VAL A 27 23.53 9.46 8.08
C VAL A 27 24.35 10.42 7.21
N ILE A 28 23.69 11.31 6.46
CA ILE A 28 24.38 12.28 5.61
C ILE A 28 25.11 13.33 6.45
N GLU A 29 24.42 13.91 7.43
CA GLU A 29 24.93 14.98 8.30
C GLU A 29 26.10 14.51 9.15
N ASP A 30 26.03 13.30 9.72
CA ASP A 30 27.10 12.71 10.55
C ASP A 30 28.37 12.38 9.73
N ASN A 31 28.27 12.28 8.40
CA ASN A 31 29.37 11.87 7.52
C ASN A 31 29.95 13.01 6.67
N LEU A 32 29.47 14.25 6.85
CA LEU A 32 29.94 15.43 6.14
C LEU A 32 30.48 16.48 7.12
N SER A 33 30.91 17.62 6.59
CA SER A 33 31.51 18.68 7.41
C SER A 33 30.56 19.17 8.51
N PRO A 34 31.08 19.57 9.69
CA PRO A 34 30.25 20.15 10.75
C PRO A 34 29.39 21.31 10.22
N GLY A 35 28.11 21.32 10.59
CA GLY A 35 27.13 22.31 10.13
C GLY A 35 26.43 21.96 8.82
N THR A 36 26.70 20.78 8.23
CA THR A 36 25.92 20.27 7.10
C THR A 36 24.46 20.07 7.51
N ILE A 37 23.53 20.42 6.60
CA ILE A 37 22.10 20.17 6.76
C ILE A 37 21.63 19.34 5.55
N ALA A 38 21.00 18.20 5.81
CA ALA A 38 20.44 17.32 4.80
C ALA A 38 18.91 17.39 4.82
N LEU A 39 18.33 17.94 3.75
CA LEU A 39 16.87 18.05 3.59
C LEU A 39 16.38 17.13 2.48
N PHE A 40 15.38 16.32 2.78
CA PHE A 40 14.65 15.54 1.78
C PHE A 40 13.35 16.23 1.39
N VAL A 41 13.27 16.62 0.12
CA VAL A 41 12.01 17.07 -0.48
C VAL A 41 11.29 15.84 -1.04
N GLN A 42 10.01 15.71 -0.69
CA GLN A 42 9.14 14.64 -1.18
C GLN A 42 9.02 14.74 -2.71
N GLY A 43 9.27 13.63 -3.41
CA GLY A 43 8.97 13.52 -4.83
C GLY A 43 7.48 13.27 -5.10
N CYS A 44 7.12 12.97 -6.35
CA CYS A 44 5.80 12.44 -6.67
C CYS A 44 5.67 11.02 -6.11
N ALA A 45 5.04 10.88 -4.96
CA ALA A 45 5.03 9.64 -4.18
C ALA A 45 3.62 9.09 -3.88
N GLY A 46 2.56 9.69 -4.44
CA GLY A 46 1.14 9.43 -4.09
C GLY A 46 0.69 7.97 -4.16
N ASP A 47 1.41 7.14 -4.92
CA ASP A 47 1.12 5.73 -5.16
C ASP A 47 2.30 4.79 -4.81
N ILE A 48 3.29 5.26 -4.03
CA ILE A 48 4.45 4.46 -3.62
C ILE A 48 4.63 4.44 -2.10
N ASN A 49 4.69 3.24 -1.53
CA ASN A 49 4.87 2.99 -0.11
C ASN A 49 6.19 2.26 0.17
N PRO A 50 6.72 2.34 1.40
CA PRO A 50 7.88 1.55 1.80
C PRO A 50 7.58 0.06 1.72
N ILE A 51 8.59 -0.74 1.35
CA ILE A 51 8.49 -2.19 1.44
C ILE A 51 8.23 -2.62 2.90
N LEU A 52 7.44 -3.68 3.09
CA LEU A 52 7.10 -4.25 4.40
C LEU A 52 6.29 -3.34 5.36
N TYR A 53 5.78 -2.18 4.92
CA TYR A 53 5.05 -1.26 5.80
C TYR A 53 3.77 -1.83 6.45
N LYS A 54 3.23 -2.92 5.87
CA LYS A 54 2.08 -3.68 6.38
C LYS A 54 2.41 -5.15 6.68
N ASP A 55 3.69 -5.51 6.74
CA ASP A 55 4.09 -6.87 7.09
C ASP A 55 3.65 -7.22 8.52
N VAL A 56 3.22 -8.45 8.75
CA VAL A 56 2.71 -8.94 10.04
C VAL A 56 3.72 -9.78 10.82
N ASN A 57 4.84 -10.13 10.19
CA ASN A 57 5.90 -10.96 10.75
C ASN A 57 7.15 -10.14 11.13
N VAL A 58 7.30 -8.94 10.57
CA VAL A 58 8.47 -8.08 10.79
C VAL A 58 8.06 -6.78 11.49
N PRO A 59 8.70 -6.40 12.61
CA PRO A 59 8.49 -5.10 13.22
C PRO A 59 8.81 -3.96 12.25
N ARG A 60 7.98 -2.93 12.26
CA ARG A 60 8.19 -1.72 11.46
C ARG A 60 9.47 -1.00 11.88
N HIS A 61 10.37 -0.77 10.93
CA HIS A 61 11.65 -0.11 11.19
C HIS A 61 12.19 0.66 9.98
N ALA A 62 12.07 1.99 10.01
CA ALA A 62 12.50 2.85 8.91
C ALA A 62 14.02 3.02 8.77
N GLU A 63 14.77 2.89 9.86
CA GLU A 63 16.23 3.09 9.88
C GLU A 63 16.98 2.29 8.81
N HIS A 64 16.63 1.03 8.56
CA HIS A 64 17.32 0.27 7.51
C HIS A 64 17.15 0.91 6.12
N LEU A 65 15.94 1.36 5.79
CA LEU A 65 15.66 2.04 4.53
C LEU A 65 16.30 3.43 4.49
N GLY A 66 16.23 4.17 5.60
CA GLY A 66 16.86 5.49 5.74
C GLY A 66 18.38 5.44 5.59
N ASN A 67 19.04 4.48 6.26
CA ASN A 67 20.48 4.29 6.15
C ASN A 67 20.90 3.94 4.73
N ARG A 68 20.12 3.08 4.04
CA ARG A 68 20.37 2.77 2.63
C ARG A 68 20.25 4.00 1.73
N LEU A 69 19.22 4.83 1.96
CA LEU A 69 19.04 6.08 1.23
C LEU A 69 20.19 7.05 1.51
N GLY A 70 20.56 7.26 2.78
CA GLY A 70 21.68 8.11 3.18
C GLY A 70 23.02 7.66 2.59
N LEU A 71 23.34 6.37 2.68
CA LEU A 71 24.56 5.80 2.07
C LEU A 71 24.57 5.95 0.55
N SER A 72 23.43 5.75 -0.12
CA SER A 72 23.32 5.97 -1.57
C SER A 72 23.54 7.44 -1.93
N THR A 73 23.00 8.36 -1.14
CA THR A 73 23.21 9.81 -1.33
C THR A 73 24.67 10.18 -1.09
N LEU A 74 25.33 9.66 -0.06
CA LEU A 74 26.76 9.90 0.20
C LEU A 74 27.65 9.42 -0.96
N LYS A 75 27.31 8.30 -1.61
CA LYS A 75 28.01 7.85 -2.82
C LYS A 75 27.88 8.88 -3.95
N ALA A 76 26.68 9.41 -4.17
CA ALA A 76 26.43 10.42 -5.20
C ALA A 76 27.12 11.74 -4.87
N ILE A 77 27.04 12.23 -3.64
CA ILE A 77 27.65 13.50 -3.20
C ILE A 77 29.14 13.55 -3.51
N ARG A 78 29.87 12.43 -3.33
CA ARG A 78 31.31 12.35 -3.62
C ARG A 78 31.66 12.49 -5.11
N GLN A 79 30.68 12.39 -6.00
CA GLN A 79 30.84 12.51 -7.45
C GLN A 79 30.31 13.85 -7.98
N ILE A 80 29.68 14.67 -7.13
CA ILE A 80 29.11 15.95 -7.53
C ILE A 80 30.21 17.01 -7.48
N GLU A 81 30.42 17.68 -8.60
CA GLU A 81 31.22 18.91 -8.65
C GLU A 81 30.31 20.10 -8.39
N CYS A 82 30.58 20.85 -7.31
CA CYS A 82 29.83 22.04 -6.97
C CYS A 82 30.32 23.24 -7.76
N THR A 83 29.41 23.98 -8.37
CA THR A 83 29.68 25.24 -9.07
C THR A 83 29.05 26.41 -8.34
N THR A 84 29.71 27.57 -8.34
CA THR A 84 29.10 28.82 -7.90
C THR A 84 28.19 29.38 -8.99
N THR A 85 27.01 29.84 -8.62
CA THR A 85 26.07 30.51 -9.53
C THR A 85 25.36 31.64 -8.79
N ASN A 86 25.06 32.71 -9.52
CA ASN A 86 24.16 33.79 -9.08
C ASN A 86 22.80 33.70 -9.77
N ASP A 87 22.59 32.66 -10.59
CA ASP A 87 21.36 32.46 -11.33
C ASP A 87 20.30 31.91 -10.38
N PHE A 88 19.51 32.82 -9.85
CA PHE A 88 18.39 32.52 -9.00
C PHE A 88 17.13 33.08 -9.64
N SER A 89 16.12 32.23 -9.82
CA SER A 89 14.79 32.69 -10.21
C SER A 89 13.71 31.92 -9.48
N MET A 90 12.64 32.63 -9.17
CA MET A 90 11.47 32.08 -8.50
C MET A 90 10.22 32.64 -9.18
N LEU A 91 9.32 31.75 -9.54
CA LEU A 91 8.07 32.07 -10.20
C LEU A 91 6.96 31.30 -9.50
N HIS A 92 5.80 31.93 -9.30
CA HIS A 92 4.62 31.23 -8.80
C HIS A 92 3.47 31.45 -9.77
N LYS A 93 2.60 30.46 -9.88
CA LYS A 93 1.39 30.53 -10.69
C LYS A 93 0.29 29.72 -10.04
N THR A 94 -0.88 30.32 -9.88
CA THR A 94 -2.09 29.59 -9.49
C THR A 94 -2.77 29.04 -10.74
N LEU A 95 -2.93 27.72 -10.80
CA LEU A 95 -3.67 27.03 -11.86
C LEU A 95 -5.05 26.63 -11.37
N LYS A 96 -6.06 26.75 -12.24
CA LYS A 96 -7.39 26.17 -12.02
C LYS A 96 -7.41 24.75 -12.55
N LEU A 97 -7.30 23.78 -11.65
CA LEU A 97 -7.32 22.36 -12.01
C LEU A 97 -8.75 21.83 -11.98
N PRO A 98 -9.15 20.95 -12.92
CA PRO A 98 -10.47 20.36 -12.91
C PRO A 98 -10.63 19.46 -11.68
N ARG A 99 -11.81 19.51 -11.05
CA ARG A 99 -12.19 18.51 -10.05
C ARG A 99 -12.56 17.21 -10.74
N ALA A 100 -12.21 16.09 -10.13
CA ALA A 100 -12.59 14.78 -10.62
C ALA A 100 -14.09 14.54 -10.45
N ASP A 101 -14.72 13.94 -11.47
CA ASP A 101 -16.05 13.34 -11.37
C ASP A 101 -15.90 11.85 -11.09
N HIS A 102 -16.46 11.39 -9.97
CA HIS A 102 -16.37 10.00 -9.54
C HIS A 102 -17.63 9.19 -9.83
N THR A 103 -18.65 9.76 -10.49
CA THR A 103 -19.97 9.14 -10.70
C THR A 103 -19.87 7.77 -11.36
N SER A 104 -19.16 7.66 -12.49
CA SER A 104 -19.01 6.39 -13.22
C SER A 104 -18.26 5.34 -12.41
N ARG A 105 -17.20 5.74 -11.70
CA ARG A 105 -16.39 4.85 -10.86
C ARG A 105 -17.17 4.34 -9.65
N ILE A 106 -17.97 5.21 -9.02
CA ILE A 106 -18.86 4.86 -7.92
C ILE A 106 -19.87 3.80 -8.40
N ALA A 107 -20.53 4.04 -9.53
CA ALA A 107 -21.51 3.10 -10.10
C ALA A 107 -20.88 1.73 -10.41
N SER A 108 -19.69 1.71 -11.03
CA SER A 108 -18.95 0.48 -11.31
C SER A 108 -18.60 -0.31 -10.04
N LEU A 109 -18.11 0.37 -9.00
CA LEU A 109 -17.76 -0.29 -7.74
C LEU A 109 -18.99 -0.76 -6.95
N GLN A 110 -20.13 -0.07 -7.07
CA GLN A 110 -21.38 -0.53 -6.47
C GLN A 110 -21.91 -1.79 -7.16
N ALA A 111 -21.85 -1.86 -8.50
CA ALA A 111 -22.21 -3.08 -9.22
C ALA A 111 -21.31 -4.25 -8.82
N GLU A 112 -20.01 -4.01 -8.64
CA GLU A 112 -19.07 -5.03 -8.14
C GLU A 112 -19.38 -5.43 -6.69
N GLN A 113 -19.74 -4.47 -5.83
CA GLN A 113 -20.18 -4.75 -4.46
C GLN A 113 -21.38 -5.70 -4.45
N ASP A 114 -22.39 -5.44 -5.27
CA ASP A 114 -23.60 -6.28 -5.38
C ASP A 114 -23.25 -7.67 -5.91
N ARG A 115 -22.38 -7.76 -6.93
CA ARG A 115 -21.87 -9.03 -7.46
C ARG A 115 -21.16 -9.86 -6.39
N LEU A 116 -20.30 -9.24 -5.58
CA LEU A 116 -19.59 -9.92 -4.49
C LEU A 116 -20.54 -10.42 -3.41
N VAL A 117 -21.56 -9.64 -3.05
CA VAL A 117 -22.60 -10.07 -2.10
C VAL A 117 -23.37 -11.28 -2.63
N GLN A 118 -23.75 -11.28 -3.92
CA GLN A 118 -24.44 -12.41 -4.55
C GLN A 118 -23.56 -13.65 -4.70
N ALA A 119 -22.24 -13.49 -4.78
CA ALA A 119 -21.29 -14.60 -4.87
C ALA A 119 -21.07 -15.35 -3.55
N LEU A 120 -21.52 -14.79 -2.41
CA LEU A 120 -21.45 -15.47 -1.13
C LEU A 120 -22.39 -16.67 -1.11
N THR A 121 -21.88 -17.82 -0.65
CA THR A 121 -22.64 -19.08 -0.60
C THR A 121 -22.86 -19.53 0.84
N GLY A 122 -23.92 -20.31 1.08
CA GLY A 122 -24.16 -20.91 2.39
C GLY A 122 -23.04 -21.89 2.79
N THR A 123 -22.72 -21.94 4.08
CA THR A 123 -21.71 -22.84 4.65
C THR A 123 -22.10 -23.27 6.05
N SER A 124 -21.77 -24.50 6.42
CA SER A 124 -21.95 -25.05 7.77
C SER A 124 -20.82 -24.65 8.73
N LEU A 125 -19.71 -24.13 8.19
CA LEU A 125 -18.56 -23.71 8.98
C LEU A 125 -18.70 -22.28 9.48
N ASN A 126 -18.08 -22.01 10.62
CA ASN A 126 -17.81 -20.68 11.13
C ASN A 126 -16.36 -20.64 11.63
N LEU A 127 -15.86 -19.48 12.08
CA LEU A 127 -14.46 -19.33 12.44
C LEU A 127 -14.00 -20.35 13.52
N LYS A 128 -14.87 -20.64 14.49
CA LYS A 128 -14.59 -21.60 15.58
C LYS A 128 -14.39 -23.02 15.07
N THR A 129 -15.14 -23.45 14.05
CA THR A 129 -15.02 -24.80 13.47
C THR A 129 -14.03 -24.86 12.31
N PHE A 130 -13.89 -23.77 11.56
CA PHE A 130 -13.01 -23.67 10.41
C PHE A 130 -11.53 -23.81 10.77
N VAL A 131 -11.03 -23.02 11.74
CA VAL A 131 -9.58 -22.99 12.05
C VAL A 131 -9.07 -24.36 12.50
N PRO A 132 -9.70 -25.06 13.47
CA PRO A 132 -9.25 -26.38 13.87
C PRO A 132 -9.35 -27.40 12.72
N LEU A 133 -10.41 -27.35 11.91
CA LEU A 133 -10.60 -28.27 10.79
C LEU A 133 -9.55 -28.06 9.70
N LEU A 134 -9.22 -26.80 9.37
CA LEU A 134 -8.17 -26.47 8.40
C LEU A 134 -6.81 -27.04 8.84
N VAL A 135 -6.43 -26.82 10.10
CA VAL A 135 -5.17 -27.33 10.66
C VAL A 135 -5.16 -28.86 10.61
N LYS A 136 -6.24 -29.51 11.08
CA LYS A 136 -6.39 -30.97 11.04
C LYS A 136 -6.16 -31.55 9.63
N TYR A 137 -6.77 -30.95 8.61
CA TYR A 137 -6.68 -31.42 7.22
C TYR A 137 -5.35 -31.08 6.53
N LYS A 138 -4.60 -30.09 7.03
CA LYS A 138 -3.25 -29.76 6.54
C LYS A 138 -2.14 -30.60 7.21
N LEU A 139 -2.39 -31.13 8.40
CA LEU A 139 -1.42 -31.99 9.11
C LEU A 139 -1.41 -33.44 8.59
N SER A 140 -2.54 -33.97 8.13
CA SER A 140 -2.65 -35.34 7.60
C SER A 140 -3.53 -35.35 6.36
N GLU A 141 -2.93 -35.36 5.17
CA GLU A 141 -3.70 -35.26 3.92
C GLU A 141 -4.47 -36.55 3.58
N LYS A 142 -3.91 -37.72 3.88
CA LYS A 142 -4.47 -39.01 3.47
C LYS A 142 -5.59 -39.52 4.39
N TYR A 143 -5.42 -39.33 5.69
CA TYR A 143 -6.38 -39.74 6.72
C TYR A 143 -6.57 -38.60 7.72
N PRO A 144 -7.21 -37.49 7.31
CA PRO A 144 -7.35 -36.31 8.16
C PRO A 144 -8.34 -36.55 9.30
N SER A 145 -9.44 -37.27 9.08
CA SER A 145 -10.52 -37.41 10.06
C SER A 145 -10.18 -38.33 11.22
N TYR A 146 -9.44 -39.40 10.96
CA TYR A 146 -9.08 -40.44 11.92
C TYR A 146 -7.78 -41.18 11.52
N TYR A 147 -7.34 -42.15 12.30
CA TYR A 147 -6.20 -42.99 11.94
C TYR A 147 -6.51 -43.92 10.76
N SER A 148 -5.46 -44.30 10.02
CA SER A 148 -5.56 -45.15 8.82
C SER A 148 -6.36 -46.44 9.01
N HIS A 149 -6.27 -47.08 10.19
CA HIS A 149 -7.00 -48.31 10.46
C HIS A 149 -8.52 -48.15 10.43
N GLY A 150 -9.05 -46.96 10.77
CA GLY A 150 -10.49 -46.70 10.69
C GLY A 150 -10.99 -46.68 9.24
N TYR A 151 -10.24 -46.02 8.35
CA TYR A 151 -10.52 -46.00 6.91
C TYR A 151 -10.43 -47.40 6.29
N LEU A 152 -9.38 -48.14 6.63
CA LEU A 152 -9.19 -49.50 6.13
C LEU A 152 -10.30 -50.44 6.63
N HIS A 153 -10.73 -50.28 7.88
CA HIS A 153 -11.84 -51.06 8.43
C HIS A 153 -13.15 -50.76 7.68
N ASP A 154 -13.49 -49.48 7.49
CA ASP A 154 -14.67 -49.07 6.70
C ASP A 154 -14.67 -49.71 5.32
N GLN A 155 -13.54 -49.61 4.59
CA GLN A 155 -13.38 -50.23 3.27
C GLN A 155 -13.58 -51.75 3.30
N LEU A 156 -13.03 -52.44 4.32
CA LEU A 156 -13.15 -53.89 4.47
C LEU A 156 -14.59 -54.35 4.70
N ILE A 157 -15.41 -53.54 5.39
CA ILE A 157 -16.83 -53.85 5.64
C ILE A 157 -17.77 -53.24 4.58
N GLY A 158 -17.22 -52.69 3.49
CA GLY A 158 -17.99 -52.12 2.39
C GLY A 158 -18.64 -50.77 2.69
N ARG A 159 -18.08 -49.99 3.63
CA ARG A 159 -18.48 -48.61 3.94
C ARG A 159 -17.45 -47.60 3.43
N ASP A 160 -17.90 -46.37 3.29
CA ASP A 160 -17.10 -45.22 2.85
C ASP A 160 -17.37 -43.97 3.73
N ASP A 161 -17.79 -44.15 4.99
CA ASP A 161 -18.24 -43.08 5.87
C ASP A 161 -17.12 -42.04 6.11
N TRP A 162 -15.89 -42.50 6.38
CA TRP A 162 -14.73 -41.61 6.54
C TRP A 162 -14.37 -40.85 5.26
N GLU A 163 -14.44 -41.51 4.11
CA GLU A 163 -14.14 -40.88 2.81
C GLU A 163 -15.19 -39.82 2.46
N ARG A 164 -16.47 -40.10 2.71
CA ARG A 164 -17.56 -39.15 2.53
C ARG A 164 -17.44 -37.95 3.46
N LEU A 165 -17.14 -38.17 4.75
CA LEU A 165 -16.91 -37.10 5.72
C LEU A 165 -15.75 -36.20 5.27
N ASP A 166 -14.66 -36.78 4.77
CA ASP A 166 -13.52 -36.02 4.27
C ASP A 166 -13.84 -35.23 3.02
N ALA A 167 -14.57 -35.82 2.08
CA ALA A 167 -15.03 -35.13 0.88
C ALA A 167 -15.92 -33.94 1.24
N GLU A 168 -16.86 -34.13 2.18
CA GLU A 168 -17.75 -33.07 2.65
C GLU A 168 -16.98 -31.96 3.37
N ASN A 169 -16.09 -32.31 4.30
CA ASN A 169 -15.29 -31.34 5.04
C ASN A 169 -14.36 -30.53 4.11
N ARG A 170 -13.75 -31.17 3.10
CA ARG A 170 -12.96 -30.46 2.08
C ARG A 170 -13.81 -29.46 1.31
N LYS A 171 -14.98 -29.88 0.83
CA LYS A 171 -15.93 -28.98 0.14
C LYS A 171 -16.35 -27.81 1.03
N ASN A 172 -16.62 -28.06 2.31
CA ASN A 172 -17.00 -27.05 3.29
C ASN A 172 -15.84 -26.06 3.57
N LEU A 173 -14.61 -26.57 3.71
CA LEU A 173 -13.39 -25.74 3.86
C LEU A 173 -13.20 -24.84 2.64
N GLU A 174 -13.30 -25.38 1.43
CA GLU A 174 -13.18 -24.62 0.19
C GLU A 174 -14.25 -23.54 0.06
N ALA A 175 -15.52 -23.87 0.37
CA ALA A 175 -16.61 -22.90 0.36
C ALA A 175 -16.38 -21.76 1.37
N TYR A 176 -15.93 -22.10 2.58
CA TYR A 176 -15.63 -21.10 3.60
C TYR A 176 -14.45 -20.20 3.21
N ILE A 177 -13.37 -20.76 2.64
CA ILE A 177 -12.22 -20.01 2.13
C ILE A 177 -12.65 -19.04 1.01
N ARG A 178 -13.45 -19.51 0.05
CA ARG A 178 -14.00 -18.65 -1.01
C ARG A 178 -14.80 -17.49 -0.42
N ASN A 179 -15.67 -17.76 0.55
CA ASN A 179 -16.44 -16.71 1.22
C ASN A 179 -15.53 -15.71 1.95
N ILE A 180 -14.47 -16.17 2.65
CA ILE A 180 -13.49 -15.28 3.29
C ILE A 180 -12.89 -14.31 2.27
N HIS A 181 -12.36 -14.82 1.15
CA HIS A 181 -11.75 -13.95 0.13
C HIS A 181 -12.75 -12.98 -0.51
N THR A 182 -13.99 -13.42 -0.72
CA THR A 182 -15.07 -12.54 -1.17
C THR A 182 -15.36 -11.43 -0.15
N MET A 183 -15.39 -11.75 1.14
CA MET A 183 -15.60 -10.74 2.21
C MET A 183 -14.41 -9.78 2.36
N GLU A 184 -13.18 -10.25 2.16
CA GLU A 184 -11.98 -9.40 2.11
C GLU A 184 -12.09 -8.38 0.99
N GLU A 185 -12.45 -8.82 -0.22
CA GLU A 185 -12.62 -7.93 -1.37
C GLU A 185 -13.80 -6.99 -1.20
N LEU A 186 -14.93 -7.48 -0.66
CA LEU A 186 -16.09 -6.67 -0.34
C LEU A 186 -15.73 -5.52 0.61
N THR A 187 -14.86 -5.77 1.58
CA THR A 187 -14.37 -4.75 2.52
C THR A 187 -13.56 -3.67 1.81
N ARG A 188 -12.70 -4.05 0.86
CA ARG A 188 -11.92 -3.11 0.04
C ARG A 188 -12.82 -2.27 -0.85
N VAL A 189 -13.70 -2.90 -1.62
CA VAL A 189 -14.65 -2.23 -2.52
C VAL A 189 -15.53 -1.26 -1.74
N LYS A 190 -16.12 -1.69 -0.62
CA LYS A 190 -16.95 -0.84 0.24
C LYS A 190 -16.19 0.39 0.74
N THR A 191 -14.94 0.20 1.18
CA THR A 191 -14.08 1.30 1.65
C THR A 191 -13.84 2.32 0.53
N ASN A 192 -13.52 1.84 -0.68
CA ASN A 192 -13.30 2.69 -1.85
C ASN A 192 -14.55 3.44 -2.29
N VAL A 193 -15.71 2.76 -2.35
CA VAL A 193 -17.01 3.40 -2.66
C VAL A 193 -17.31 4.52 -1.67
N ASN A 194 -17.15 4.25 -0.37
CA ASN A 194 -17.43 5.25 0.66
C ASN A 194 -16.51 6.47 0.55
N LEU A 195 -15.21 6.24 0.26
CA LEU A 195 -14.25 7.32 0.05
C LEU A 195 -14.64 8.18 -1.16
N LEU A 196 -14.92 7.55 -2.30
CA LEU A 196 -15.30 8.26 -3.53
C LEU A 196 -16.61 9.02 -3.36
N LYS A 197 -17.63 8.43 -2.71
CA LYS A 197 -18.89 9.13 -2.40
C LYS A 197 -18.66 10.36 -1.53
N ARG A 198 -17.79 10.29 -0.53
CA ARG A 198 -17.41 11.44 0.30
C ARG A 198 -16.73 12.54 -0.51
N HIS A 199 -15.81 12.18 -1.42
CA HIS A 199 -15.15 13.15 -2.30
C HIS A 199 -16.14 13.79 -3.30
N GLN A 200 -17.01 12.99 -3.90
CA GLN A 200 -18.05 13.45 -4.82
C GLN A 200 -19.00 14.43 -4.12
N ALA A 201 -19.55 14.06 -2.96
CA ALA A 201 -20.44 14.93 -2.19
C ALA A 201 -19.75 16.24 -1.76
N LYS A 202 -18.46 16.19 -1.40
CA LYS A 202 -17.68 17.40 -1.09
C LYS A 202 -17.50 18.29 -2.32
N SER A 203 -17.28 17.71 -3.50
CA SER A 203 -17.19 18.45 -4.76
C SER A 203 -18.53 19.09 -5.14
N GLU A 204 -19.62 18.35 -5.06
CA GLU A 204 -20.98 18.82 -5.36
C GLU A 204 -21.41 19.94 -4.41
N ALA A 205 -21.13 19.81 -3.10
CA ALA A 205 -21.46 20.83 -2.10
C ALA A 205 -20.73 22.17 -2.31
N LEU A 206 -19.53 22.14 -2.91
CA LEU A 206 -18.78 23.35 -3.24
C LEU A 206 -19.30 24.05 -4.51
N ASN A 207 -20.12 23.36 -5.31
CA ASN A 207 -20.64 23.82 -6.60
C ASN A 207 -19.55 24.43 -7.51
N ALA A 208 -18.33 23.91 -7.42
CA ALA A 208 -17.16 24.37 -8.13
C ALA A 208 -16.62 23.26 -9.02
N THR A 209 -16.37 23.57 -10.29
CA THR A 209 -15.80 22.62 -11.26
C THR A 209 -14.28 22.56 -11.22
N THR A 210 -13.65 23.50 -10.53
CA THR A 210 -12.19 23.63 -10.44
C THR A 210 -11.72 23.81 -9.00
N VAL A 211 -10.43 23.58 -8.78
CA VAL A 211 -9.70 23.88 -7.55
C VAL A 211 -8.45 24.68 -7.90
N ASP A 212 -8.18 25.74 -7.16
CA ASP A 212 -6.97 26.54 -7.32
C ASP A 212 -5.78 25.78 -6.72
N ALA A 213 -4.73 25.60 -7.51
CA ALA A 213 -3.47 24.97 -7.11
C ALA A 213 -2.32 25.94 -7.37
N GLU A 214 -1.67 26.40 -6.32
CA GLU A 214 -0.46 27.21 -6.40
C GLU A 214 0.75 26.34 -6.73
N ILE A 215 1.40 26.63 -7.85
CA ILE A 215 2.64 25.99 -8.30
C ILE A 215 3.77 26.98 -8.14
N LEU A 216 4.84 26.58 -7.46
CA LEU A 216 6.09 27.33 -7.36
C LEU A 216 7.15 26.66 -8.24
N GLY A 217 7.78 27.45 -9.10
CA GLY A 217 9.02 27.09 -9.79
C GLY A 217 10.19 27.83 -9.14
N LEU A 218 11.23 27.08 -8.76
CA LEU A 218 12.48 27.59 -8.21
C LEU A 218 13.63 27.07 -9.08
N ARG A 219 14.50 27.98 -9.53
CA ARG A 219 15.74 27.64 -10.22
C ARG A 219 16.93 28.24 -9.50
N VAL A 220 17.97 27.42 -9.31
CA VAL A 220 19.28 27.80 -8.78
C VAL A 220 20.35 27.17 -9.66
N GLY A 221 20.94 27.96 -10.59
CA GLY A 221 21.82 27.43 -11.63
C GLY A 221 21.11 26.36 -12.48
N GLU A 222 21.67 25.15 -12.50
CA GLU A 222 21.10 23.98 -13.20
C GLU A 222 20.02 23.25 -12.38
N PHE A 223 19.93 23.51 -11.06
CA PHE A 223 18.90 22.90 -10.22
C PHE A 223 17.55 23.56 -10.48
N THR A 224 16.54 22.76 -10.81
CA THR A 224 15.15 23.21 -10.96
C THR A 224 14.23 22.39 -10.06
N LEU A 225 13.34 23.08 -9.34
CA LEU A 225 12.31 22.49 -8.49
C LEU A 225 10.95 23.07 -8.88
N VAL A 226 9.98 22.20 -9.09
CA VAL A 226 8.57 22.56 -9.26
C VAL A 226 7.77 21.93 -8.13
N THR A 227 6.99 22.74 -7.41
CA THR A 227 6.14 22.28 -6.31
C THR A 227 4.71 22.08 -6.77
N PHE A 228 3.96 21.25 -6.05
CA PHE A 228 2.54 21.05 -6.28
C PHE A 228 1.81 20.89 -4.94
N PRO A 229 0.64 21.53 -4.75
CA PRO A 229 -0.09 21.48 -3.48
C PRO A 229 -0.96 20.22 -3.45
N GLY A 230 -0.31 19.06 -3.31
CA GLY A 230 -0.99 17.77 -3.25
C GLY A 230 -0.05 16.58 -3.44
N GLU A 231 -0.61 15.38 -3.33
CA GLU A 231 0.12 14.12 -3.51
C GLU A 231 0.04 13.65 -4.97
N LEU A 232 1.08 13.93 -5.75
CA LEU A 232 1.19 13.47 -7.13
C LEU A 232 1.65 12.02 -7.21
N THR A 233 1.07 11.25 -8.13
CA THR A 233 1.52 9.88 -8.43
C THR A 233 2.89 9.86 -9.11
N VAL A 234 3.64 8.78 -8.94
CA VAL A 234 4.99 8.59 -9.47
C VAL A 234 5.05 8.85 -10.97
N GLN A 235 4.05 8.39 -11.73
CA GLN A 235 4.03 8.54 -13.18
C GLN A 235 4.13 10.00 -13.63
N ILE A 236 3.44 10.93 -12.95
CA ILE A 236 3.53 12.37 -13.26
C ILE A 236 4.98 12.85 -13.13
N GLY A 237 5.69 12.42 -12.08
CA GLY A 237 7.08 12.77 -11.87
C GLY A 237 8.02 12.15 -12.91
N LEU A 238 7.73 10.95 -13.40
CA LEU A 238 8.49 10.31 -14.48
C LEU A 238 8.28 11.04 -15.81
N ASP A 239 7.03 11.40 -16.13
CA ASP A 239 6.69 12.14 -17.34
C ASP A 239 7.36 13.52 -17.35
N ILE A 240 7.37 14.22 -16.21
CA ILE A 240 8.09 15.50 -16.09
C ILE A 240 9.60 15.31 -16.34
N LYS A 241 10.21 14.29 -15.75
CA LYS A 241 11.65 14.01 -15.93
C LYS A 241 11.99 13.65 -17.38
N GLN A 242 11.13 12.92 -18.06
CA GLN A 242 11.33 12.54 -19.46
C GLN A 242 11.24 13.75 -20.40
N ASN A 243 10.41 14.73 -20.07
CA ASN A 243 10.21 15.94 -20.86
C ASN A 243 11.03 17.15 -20.35
N ALA A 244 11.83 16.97 -19.30
CA ALA A 244 12.69 18.02 -18.78
C ALA A 244 13.83 18.30 -19.81
N PRO A 245 14.12 19.59 -20.09
CA PRO A 245 15.17 19.98 -21.02
C PRO A 245 16.57 19.57 -20.55
#